data_AF-A0A0C9TCW6-F1
#
_entry.id   AF-A0A0C9TCW6-F1
#
_cell.length_a   1.000
_cell.length_b   1.000
_cell.length_c   1.000
_cell.angle_alpha   90.00
_cell.angle_beta   90.00
_cell.angle_gamma   90.00
#
_symmetry.space_group_name_H-M   'P 1'
#
loop_
_entity.id
_entity.type
_entity.pdbx_description
1 polymer ?
#
loop_
_entity_poly.entity_id
_entity_poly.type
_entity_poly.pdbx_seq_one_letter_code
_entity_poly.pdbx_strand_id
1 'polypeptide(L)'
;MFIDSDLDQIHEKKALKLELGSDVLITCENTGKTEIKTSDYYGHIIEIWTDMQMTEETLAVLHVKWYYTSNSLLEWIRKRKSSFNLPTEEIEKIQRRFLDRLGRDELVLTSDSDYIDIQTVLALCEVY
;
A
#
# COMPACT_ATOMS: atom_id res chain seq x y z
N MET A 1 35.05 -24.34 34.41
CA MET A 1 33.81 -24.85 33.80
C MET A 1 32.78 -23.76 33.95
N PHE A 2 32.52 -22.98 32.91
CA PHE A 2 31.26 -22.34 32.51
C PHE A 2 31.61 -21.69 31.17
N ILE A 3 31.09 -22.26 30.10
CA ILE A 3 31.27 -21.80 28.72
C ILE A 3 30.13 -20.80 28.50
N ASP A 4 30.47 -19.58 28.10
CA ASP A 4 29.52 -18.58 27.61
C ASP A 4 28.66 -19.21 26.52
N SER A 5 27.35 -19.29 26.77
CA SER A 5 26.37 -19.69 25.77
C SER A 5 25.31 -18.60 25.62
N ASP A 6 25.76 -17.37 25.37
CA ASP A 6 24.94 -16.41 24.63
C ASP A 6 25.03 -16.78 23.15
N LEU A 7 24.34 -17.88 22.81
CA LEU A 7 23.99 -18.19 21.44
C LEU A 7 22.96 -17.15 21.01
N ASP A 8 23.48 -16.04 20.48
CA ASP A 8 22.76 -15.10 19.65
C ASP A 8 21.91 -15.89 18.65
N GLN A 9 20.60 -15.95 18.92
CA GLN A 9 19.62 -16.40 17.94
C GLN A 9 19.57 -15.34 16.84
N ILE A 10 20.53 -15.40 15.92
CA ILE A 10 20.43 -14.74 14.62
C ILE A 10 19.21 -15.37 13.95
N HIS A 11 18.06 -14.72 14.11
CA HIS A 11 16.89 -15.01 13.30
C HIS A 11 17.34 -14.86 11.85
N GLU A 12 17.22 -15.93 11.06
CA GLU A 12 17.49 -15.91 9.62
C GLU A 12 16.77 -14.70 9.01
N LYS A 13 17.54 -13.66 8.67
CA LYS A 13 17.00 -12.52 7.92
C LYS A 13 16.62 -13.04 6.54
N LYS A 14 15.34 -13.34 6.32
CA LYS A 14 14.82 -13.59 4.98
C LYS A 14 14.97 -12.30 4.17
N ALA A 15 15.76 -12.36 3.11
CA ALA A 15 15.84 -11.28 2.14
C ALA A 15 14.51 -11.21 1.35
N LEU A 16 13.89 -10.04 1.31
CA LEU A 16 12.74 -9.76 0.45
C LEU A 16 13.28 -9.47 -0.97
N LYS A 17 12.85 -10.24 -1.97
CA LYS A 17 13.23 -9.99 -3.36
C LYS A 17 12.14 -9.18 -4.04
N LEU A 18 12.41 -7.90 -4.27
CA LEU A 18 11.50 -6.99 -4.97
C LEU A 18 11.82 -7.00 -6.46
N GLU A 19 10.79 -7.18 -7.27
CA GLU A 19 10.89 -7.17 -8.73
C GLU A 19 9.84 -6.24 -9.34
N LEU A 20 10.09 -5.78 -10.55
CA LEU A 20 9.08 -5.06 -11.33
C LEU A 20 7.82 -5.93 -11.47
N GLY A 21 6.65 -5.35 -11.19
CA GLY A 21 5.37 -6.05 -11.18
C GLY A 21 5.04 -6.76 -9.86
N SER A 22 5.90 -6.66 -8.84
CA SER A 22 5.55 -7.19 -7.51
C SER A 22 4.48 -6.33 -6.86
N ASP A 23 3.57 -6.98 -6.14
CA ASP A 23 2.65 -6.30 -5.23
C ASP A 23 3.26 -6.22 -3.84
N VAL A 24 3.10 -5.08 -3.18
CA VAL A 24 3.74 -4.77 -1.90
C VAL A 24 2.78 -4.15 -0.92
N LEU A 25 3.01 -4.48 0.36
CA LEU A 25 2.43 -3.81 1.50
C LEU A 25 3.33 -2.65 1.90
N ILE A 26 2.75 -1.47 2.04
CA ILE A 26 3.43 -0.19 2.27
C ILE A 26 2.90 0.43 3.56
N THR A 27 3.80 0.87 4.42
CA THR A 27 3.45 1.55 5.67
C THR A 27 3.19 3.04 5.42
N CYS A 28 2.32 3.63 6.26
CA CYS A 28 2.02 5.06 6.19
C CYS A 28 3.17 5.94 6.73
N GLU A 29 4.09 5.35 7.49
CA GLU A 29 5.23 6.05 8.07
C GLU A 29 6.16 6.44 6.91
N ASN A 30 6.30 7.75 6.67
CA ASN A 30 7.20 8.38 5.68
C ASN A 30 6.65 8.61 4.25
N THR A 31 5.36 8.40 3.96
CA THR A 31 4.79 8.76 2.62
C THR A 31 4.39 10.23 2.48
N GLY A 32 4.50 11.05 3.54
CA GLY A 32 4.06 12.46 3.53
C GLY A 32 2.54 12.66 3.41
N LYS A 33 1.76 11.58 3.28
CA LYS A 33 0.29 11.62 3.25
C LYS A 33 -0.24 11.63 4.68
N THR A 34 -0.68 12.80 5.13
CA THR A 34 -1.29 13.02 6.46
C THR A 34 -2.78 12.64 6.53
N GLU A 35 -3.34 12.03 5.49
CA GLU A 35 -4.74 11.64 5.48
C GLU A 35 -4.92 10.13 5.64
N ILE A 36 -5.52 9.80 6.79
CA ILE A 36 -6.23 8.58 7.13
C ILE A 36 -5.34 7.40 7.56
N LYS A 37 -5.30 7.21 8.88
CA LYS A 37 -4.89 5.98 9.59
C LYS A 37 -5.86 4.84 9.28
N THR A 38 -5.91 4.39 8.03
CA THR A 38 -6.44 3.07 7.70
C THR A 38 -5.25 2.20 7.34
N SER A 39 -4.92 1.31 8.27
CA SER A 39 -4.33 -0.01 8.06
C SER A 39 -3.95 -0.31 6.61
N ASP A 40 -2.66 -0.45 6.37
CA ASP A 40 -2.09 -1.19 5.23
C ASP A 40 -2.40 -0.62 3.83
N TYR A 41 -1.40 0.02 3.21
CA TYR A 41 -1.47 0.44 1.81
C TYR A 41 -0.90 -0.66 0.91
N TYR A 42 -1.55 -0.90 -0.23
CA TYR A 42 -1.13 -1.91 -1.19
C TYR A 42 -0.73 -1.22 -2.49
N GLY A 43 0.45 -1.57 -3.01
CA GLY A 43 0.99 -0.99 -4.23
C GLY A 43 1.47 -2.04 -5.22
N HIS A 44 1.30 -1.78 -6.51
CA HIS A 44 1.89 -2.56 -7.60
C HIS A 44 3.11 -1.81 -8.14
N ILE A 45 4.29 -2.42 -8.08
CA ILE A 45 5.54 -1.79 -8.54
C ILE A 45 5.55 -1.72 -10.07
N ILE A 46 5.63 -0.51 -10.61
CA ILE A 46 5.69 -0.28 -12.07
C ILE A 46 7.03 0.25 -12.54
N GLU A 47 7.85 0.82 -11.65
CA GLU A 47 9.25 1.16 -11.95
C GLU A 47 10.11 1.10 -10.67
N ILE A 48 11.39 0.79 -10.83
CA ILE A 48 12.38 0.77 -9.74
C ILE A 48 13.56 1.64 -10.16
N TRP A 49 13.84 2.66 -9.36
CA TRP A 49 14.94 3.59 -9.58
C TRP A 49 15.97 3.41 -8.46
N THR A 50 17.16 2.95 -8.81
CA THR A 50 18.28 2.79 -7.87
C THR A 50 19.27 3.95 -8.02
N ASP A 51 20.11 4.18 -6.99
CA ASP A 51 21.18 5.18 -7.02
C ASP A 51 20.65 6.63 -7.10
N MET A 52 19.49 6.88 -6.49
CA MET A 52 18.89 8.21 -6.38
C MET A 52 19.50 8.98 -5.18
N GLN A 53 20.44 9.91 -5.44
CA GLN A 53 20.98 10.82 -4.42
C GLN A 53 19.99 11.96 -4.06
N MET A 54 18.77 11.62 -3.63
CA MET A 54 17.79 12.62 -3.18
C MET A 54 18.08 13.09 -1.74
N THR A 55 18.62 12.21 -0.90
CA THR A 55 19.17 12.45 0.45
C THR A 55 20.29 11.42 0.71
N GLU A 56 21.08 11.58 1.79
CA GLU A 56 22.15 10.61 2.15
C GLU A 56 21.62 9.21 2.53
N GLU A 57 20.30 9.02 2.68
CA GLU A 57 19.69 7.79 3.20
C GLU A 57 18.77 7.05 2.20
N THR A 58 18.33 7.70 1.11
CA THR A 58 17.44 7.05 0.12
C THR A 58 18.24 6.17 -0.84
N LEU A 59 18.11 4.85 -0.68
CA LEU A 59 18.85 3.85 -1.47
C LEU A 59 18.18 3.52 -2.80
N ALA A 60 16.85 3.54 -2.83
CA ALA A 60 16.04 3.32 -4.03
C ALA A 60 14.65 3.94 -3.88
N VAL A 61 14.09 4.37 -5.01
CA VAL A 61 12.73 4.90 -5.12
C VAL A 61 11.92 3.95 -5.99
N LEU A 62 10.70 3.65 -5.55
CA LEU A 62 9.76 2.81 -6.29
C LEU A 62 8.64 3.69 -6.84
N HIS A 63 8.30 3.54 -8.12
CA HIS A 63 7.05 4.06 -8.67
C HIS A 63 5.99 2.97 -8.54
N VAL A 64 4.92 3.26 -7.79
CA VAL A 64 3.87 2.29 -7.49
C VAL A 64 2.51 2.79 -7.96
N LYS A 65 1.67 1.89 -8.47
CA LYS A 65 0.22 2.11 -8.61
C LYS A 65 -0.49 1.62 -7.37
N TRP A 66 -1.49 2.37 -6.91
CA TRP A 66 -2.19 2.03 -5.68
C TRP A 66 -3.34 1.07 -5.91
N TYR A 67 -3.44 0.06 -5.06
CA TYR A 67 -4.67 -0.70 -4.86
C TYR A 67 -5.53 -0.01 -3.80
N TYR A 68 -6.82 0.09 -4.06
CA TYR A 68 -7.77 0.54 -3.06
C TYR A 68 -8.53 -0.65 -2.50
N THR A 69 -8.63 -0.70 -1.17
CA THR A 69 -9.57 -1.59 -0.48
C THR A 69 -11.01 -1.09 -0.72
N SER A 70 -11.98 -1.97 -0.46
CA SER A 70 -13.40 -1.62 -0.43
C SER A 70 -13.68 -0.35 0.41
N ASN A 71 -12.98 -0.16 1.54
CA ASN A 71 -13.12 1.03 2.38
C ASN A 71 -12.51 2.28 1.74
N SER A 72 -11.33 2.18 1.14
CA SER A 72 -10.68 3.32 0.47
C SER A 72 -11.48 3.78 -0.75
N LEU A 73 -12.08 2.86 -1.50
CA LEU A 73 -12.97 3.18 -2.62
C LEU A 73 -14.22 3.95 -2.17
N LEU A 74 -14.85 3.55 -1.06
CA LEU A 74 -15.99 4.29 -0.52
C LEU A 74 -15.64 5.73 -0.19
N GLU A 75 -14.52 5.94 0.50
CA GLU A 75 -14.05 7.27 0.87
C GLU A 75 -13.76 8.11 -0.38
N TRP A 76 -13.16 7.51 -1.41
CA TRP A 76 -12.96 8.16 -2.70
C TRP A 76 -14.30 8.56 -3.36
N ILE A 77 -15.29 7.66 -3.40
CA ILE A 77 -16.63 7.95 -3.94
C ILE A 77 -17.31 9.07 -3.12
N ARG A 78 -17.20 9.03 -1.79
CA ARG A 78 -17.74 10.07 -0.89
C ARG A 78 -17.12 11.43 -1.15
N LYS A 79 -15.80 11.52 -1.31
CA LYS A 79 -15.10 12.76 -1.67
C LYS A 79 -15.54 13.30 -3.04
N ARG A 80 -15.88 12.42 -3.99
CA ARG A 80 -16.40 12.81 -5.32
C ARG A 80 -17.91 12.94 -5.43
N LYS A 81 -18.65 12.91 -4.31
CA LYS A 81 -20.12 12.96 -4.27
C LYS A 81 -20.70 14.15 -5.07
N SER A 82 -20.02 15.30 -5.10
CA SER A 82 -20.43 16.47 -5.87
C SER A 82 -20.41 16.27 -7.39
N SER A 83 -19.67 15.29 -7.89
CA SER A 83 -19.56 14.96 -9.31
C SER A 83 -20.69 14.04 -9.79
N PHE A 84 -21.40 13.39 -8.86
CA PHE A 84 -22.57 12.59 -9.16
C PHE A 84 -23.81 13.47 -8.99
N ASN A 85 -24.49 13.80 -10.09
CA ASN A 85 -25.81 14.42 -10.08
C ASN A 85 -26.89 13.44 -9.59
N LEU A 86 -26.68 12.81 -8.43
CA LEU A 86 -27.58 11.84 -7.83
C LEU A 86 -28.02 12.33 -6.43
N PRO A 87 -29.28 12.08 -6.03
CA PRO A 87 -29.72 12.32 -4.67
C PRO A 87 -28.83 11.55 -3.67
N THR A 88 -28.57 12.13 -2.49
CA THR A 88 -27.74 11.52 -1.45
C THR A 88 -28.14 10.08 -1.11
N GLU A 89 -29.45 9.82 -1.03
CA GLU A 89 -29.98 8.50 -0.68
C GLU A 89 -29.66 7.42 -1.73
N GLU A 90 -29.56 7.79 -3.01
CA GLU A 90 -29.18 6.86 -4.08
C GLU A 90 -27.68 6.55 -4.04
N ILE A 91 -26.85 7.54 -3.73
CA ILE A 91 -25.40 7.35 -3.59
C ILE A 91 -25.11 6.38 -2.44
N GLU A 92 -25.82 6.49 -1.31
CA GLU A 92 -25.68 5.55 -0.19
C GLU A 92 -26.13 4.13 -0.55
N LYS A 93 -27.21 3.97 -1.33
CA LYS A 93 -27.66 2.66 -1.82
C LYS A 93 -26.65 2.02 -2.76
N ILE A 94 -26.04 2.81 -3.66
CA ILE A 94 -24.99 2.35 -4.57
C ILE A 94 -23.75 1.93 -3.78
N GLN A 95 -23.31 2.74 -2.81
CA GLN A 95 -22.17 2.43 -1.95
C GLN A 95 -22.36 1.12 -1.18
N ARG A 96 -23.52 0.88 -0.58
CA ARG A 96 -23.80 -0.38 0.12
C ARG A 96 -23.76 -1.58 -0.83
N ARG A 97 -24.43 -1.48 -1.98
CA ARG A 97 -24.42 -2.56 -2.99
C ARG A 97 -23.03 -2.83 -3.55
N PHE A 98 -22.18 -1.81 -3.64
CA PHE A 98 -20.80 -1.94 -4.09
C PHE A 98 -19.98 -2.72 -3.08
N LEU A 99 -20.07 -2.39 -1.78
CA LEU A 99 -19.39 -3.13 -0.72
C LEU A 99 -19.88 -4.57 -0.57
N ASP A 100 -21.19 -4.78 -0.65
CA ASP A 100 -21.76 -6.13 -0.57
C ASP A 100 -21.27 -7.03 -1.71
N ARG A 101 -20.82 -6.44 -2.83
CA ARG A 101 -20.34 -7.15 -4.01
C ARG A 101 -18.83 -7.35 -4.06
N LEU A 102 -18.02 -6.35 -3.65
CA LEU A 102 -16.56 -6.48 -3.66
C LEU A 102 -16.03 -7.36 -2.52
N GLY A 103 -16.82 -7.68 -1.50
CA GLY A 103 -16.26 -8.37 -0.34
C GLY A 103 -15.20 -7.53 0.39
N ARG A 104 -14.64 -8.08 1.47
CA ARG A 104 -13.76 -7.31 2.37
C ARG A 104 -12.30 -7.31 1.96
N ASP A 105 -11.87 -8.34 1.23
CA ASP A 105 -10.47 -8.60 0.91
C ASP A 105 -10.14 -8.29 -0.57
N GLU A 106 -11.10 -7.75 -1.35
CA GLU A 106 -10.81 -7.32 -2.71
C GLU A 106 -9.98 -6.03 -2.73
N LEU A 107 -8.98 -6.06 -3.60
CA LEU A 107 -8.11 -4.95 -3.91
C LEU A 107 -8.36 -4.54 -5.36
N VAL A 108 -8.67 -3.26 -5.58
CA VAL A 108 -8.88 -2.73 -6.93
C VAL A 108 -7.68 -1.90 -7.33
N LEU A 109 -6.96 -2.34 -8.36
CA LEU A 109 -5.87 -1.57 -8.93
C LEU A 109 -6.40 -0.30 -9.57
N THR A 110 -5.82 0.84 -9.22
CA THR A 110 -6.23 2.14 -9.74
C THR A 110 -5.22 2.71 -10.74
N SER A 111 -5.60 3.78 -11.44
CA SER A 111 -4.66 4.57 -12.23
C SER A 111 -3.77 5.49 -11.40
N ASP A 112 -4.08 5.65 -10.10
CA ASP A 112 -3.34 6.53 -9.21
C ASP A 112 -1.97 5.92 -8.92
N SER A 113 -0.91 6.72 -9.03
CA SER A 113 0.45 6.27 -8.83
C SER A 113 1.29 7.31 -8.12
N ASP A 114 2.25 6.87 -7.30
CA ASP A 114 3.20 7.73 -6.60
C ASP A 114 4.59 7.12 -6.53
N TYR A 115 5.57 7.97 -6.22
CA TYR A 115 6.92 7.55 -5.89
C TYR A 115 7.04 7.38 -4.37
N ILE A 116 7.60 6.25 -3.93
CA ILE A 116 7.82 5.92 -2.51
C ILE A 116 9.26 5.51 -2.27
N ASP A 117 9.76 5.74 -1.06
CA ASP A 117 11.05 5.19 -0.63
C ASP A 117 10.90 3.68 -0.41
N ILE A 118 11.85 2.88 -0.89
CA ILE A 118 11.89 1.43 -0.70
C ILE A 118 11.80 1.02 0.79
N GLN A 119 12.27 1.87 1.70
CA GLN A 119 12.20 1.65 3.15
C GLN A 119 10.76 1.60 3.70
N THR A 120 9.78 2.11 2.95
CA THR A 120 8.36 2.07 3.34
C THR A 120 7.69 0.72 3.06
N VAL A 121 8.37 -0.18 2.32
CA VAL A 121 7.85 -1.51 2.00
C VAL A 121 7.99 -2.44 3.20
N LEU A 122 6.86 -2.97 3.67
CA LEU A 122 6.80 -3.90 4.80
C LEU A 122 6.90 -5.36 4.37
N ALA A 123 6.21 -5.72 3.28
CA ALA A 123 6.11 -7.10 2.81
C ALA A 123 5.73 -7.17 1.33
N LEU A 124 5.95 -8.34 0.73
CA LEU A 124 5.34 -8.72 -0.54
C LEU A 124 3.90 -9.18 -0.30
N CYS A 125 3.01 -8.87 -1.23
CA CYS A 125 1.64 -9.36 -1.26
C CYS A 125 1.41 -10.20 -2.52
N GLU A 126 0.48 -11.15 -2.42
CA GLU A 126 -0.06 -11.84 -3.60
C GLU A 126 -1.48 -11.33 -3.82
N VAL A 127 -1.68 -10.58 -4.90
CA VAL A 127 -3.01 -10.15 -5.34
C VAL A 127 -3.44 -11.08 -6.48
N TYR A 128 -4.58 -11.74 -6.31
CA TYR A 128 -5.13 -12.75 -7.23
C TYR A 128 -6.31 -12.24 -8.04
#